data_AF-A0A354BHS1-F1
#
_entry.id   AF-A0A354BHS1-F1
#
_cell.length_a   1.000
_cell.length_b   1.000
_cell.length_c   1.000
_cell.angle_alpha   90.00
_cell.angle_beta   90.00
_cell.angle_gamma   90.00
#
_symmetry.space_group_name_H-M   'P 1'
#
loop_
_entity.id
_entity.type
_entity.pdbx_description
1 polymer ?
#
loop_
_entity_poly.entity_id
_entity_poly.type
_entity_poly.pdbx_seq_one_letter_code
_entity_poly.pdbx_strand_id
1 'polypeptide(L)'
;LDPIETVDEVYSVGRALGLPKPGVVETNWELQVVSTGLPVLIVPVRTLTAVRSIIPDASAITAVCERFGANGIMVFTTVTVESFTSVHARMFAPKIGILEDPATGSAAGALGAYLVHHGIVEVGPTTDILVEQGYEIDRPSRILVQVESDNDAIQGVKVGGHCVMVVEGTLRF
;
A
#
# COMPACT_ATOMS: atom_id res chain seq x y z
N LEU A 1 3.31 -15.99 -0.33
CA LEU A 1 3.00 -14.77 -1.09
C LEU A 1 3.04 -15.22 -2.54
N ASP A 2 1.88 -15.32 -3.19
CA ASP A 2 1.82 -15.85 -4.56
C ASP A 2 1.72 -14.66 -5.53
N PRO A 3 2.62 -14.55 -6.52
CA PRO A 3 2.60 -13.45 -7.48
C PRO A 3 1.51 -13.55 -8.52
N ILE A 4 1.08 -12.39 -9.00
CA ILE A 4 0.22 -12.24 -10.16
C ILE A 4 1.11 -12.16 -11.40
N GLU A 5 1.25 -13.29 -12.10
CA GLU A 5 2.23 -13.46 -13.18
C GLU A 5 1.67 -13.20 -14.57
N THR A 6 0.35 -13.29 -14.77
CA THR A 6 -0.19 -13.20 -16.14
C THR A 6 -0.22 -11.75 -16.62
N VAL A 7 0.32 -11.53 -17.83
CA VAL A 7 0.42 -10.19 -18.45
C VAL A 7 -0.95 -9.49 -18.52
N ASP A 8 -2.01 -10.24 -18.76
CA ASP A 8 -3.38 -9.73 -18.83
C ASP A 8 -3.90 -9.26 -17.48
N GLU A 9 -3.54 -9.95 -16.40
CA GLU A 9 -3.91 -9.57 -15.04
C GLU A 9 -3.18 -8.30 -14.62
N VAL A 10 -1.87 -8.22 -14.84
CA VAL A 10 -1.09 -7.01 -14.56
C VAL A 10 -1.62 -5.82 -15.36
N TYR A 11 -2.02 -6.04 -16.61
CA TYR A 11 -2.66 -5.01 -17.43
C TYR A 11 -4.02 -4.59 -16.87
N SER A 12 -4.83 -5.53 -16.38
CA SER A 12 -6.12 -5.21 -15.75
C SER A 12 -5.96 -4.30 -14.53
N VAL A 13 -4.94 -4.54 -13.70
CA VAL A 13 -4.61 -3.71 -12.54
C VAL A 13 -4.16 -2.31 -12.98
N GLY A 14 -3.27 -2.22 -13.97
CA GLY A 14 -2.85 -0.94 -14.52
C GLY A 14 -4.01 -0.11 -15.05
N ARG A 15 -4.94 -0.72 -15.81
CA ARG A 15 -6.14 -0.03 -16.28
C ARG A 15 -7.04 0.46 -15.15
N ALA A 16 -7.23 -0.35 -14.11
CA ALA A 16 -8.04 0.04 -12.94
C ALA A 16 -7.47 1.26 -12.21
N LEU A 17 -6.15 1.46 -12.27
CA LEU A 17 -5.44 2.60 -11.70
C LEU A 17 -5.24 3.77 -12.69
N GLY A 18 -5.73 3.65 -13.92
CA GLY A 18 -5.48 4.65 -14.97
C GLY A 18 -4.01 4.76 -15.40
N LEU A 19 -3.18 3.76 -15.09
CA LEU A 19 -1.77 3.73 -15.42
C LEU A 19 -1.52 3.07 -16.79
N PRO A 20 -0.57 3.59 -17.59
CA PRO A 20 -0.11 2.89 -18.78
C PRO A 20 0.65 1.62 -18.37
N LYS A 21 0.65 0.58 -19.23
CA LYS A 21 1.30 -0.72 -18.97
C LYS A 21 2.72 -0.61 -18.37
N PRO A 22 3.62 0.26 -18.87
CA PRO A 22 4.95 0.41 -18.28
C PRO A 22 4.93 0.83 -16.80
N GLY A 23 3.97 1.66 -16.38
CA GLY A 23 3.92 2.20 -15.02
C GLY A 23 3.78 1.14 -13.91
N VAL A 24 3.23 -0.03 -14.23
CA VAL A 24 3.08 -1.17 -13.31
C VAL A 24 4.16 -2.24 -13.52
N VAL A 25 4.57 -2.48 -14.77
CA VAL A 25 5.50 -3.57 -15.14
C VAL A 25 6.98 -3.17 -15.08
N GLU A 26 7.30 -1.88 -15.02
CA GLU A 26 8.69 -1.40 -14.96
C GLU A 26 9.34 -1.49 -13.58
N THR A 27 8.66 -2.12 -12.61
CA THR A 27 9.27 -2.46 -11.33
C THR A 27 9.84 -3.87 -11.38
N ASN A 28 10.98 -4.12 -10.75
CA ASN A 28 11.53 -5.47 -10.58
C ASN A 28 10.77 -6.25 -9.48
N TRP A 29 9.56 -5.82 -9.12
CA TRP A 29 8.81 -6.29 -7.98
C TRP A 29 7.43 -6.77 -8.43
N GLU A 30 6.99 -7.89 -7.87
CA GLU A 30 5.77 -8.56 -8.33
C GLU A 30 4.52 -8.01 -7.65
N LEU A 31 3.40 -7.98 -8.37
CA LEU A 31 2.11 -7.70 -7.77
C LEU A 31 1.69 -8.90 -6.93
N GLN A 32 1.33 -8.67 -5.67
CA GLN A 32 1.03 -9.74 -4.73
C GLN A 32 -0.08 -9.36 -3.78
N VAL A 33 -0.96 -10.33 -3.48
CA VAL A 33 -1.90 -10.18 -2.37
C VAL A 33 -1.19 -10.53 -1.08
N VAL A 34 -1.16 -9.57 -0.15
CA VAL A 34 -0.48 -9.69 1.14
C VAL A 34 -1.48 -9.44 2.26
N SER A 35 -1.37 -10.20 3.34
CA SER A 35 -2.25 -10.06 4.51
C SER A 35 -1.45 -10.17 5.79
N THR A 36 -1.64 -9.19 6.66
CA THR A 36 -1.32 -9.25 8.10
C THR A 36 -2.61 -9.24 8.94
N GLY A 37 -3.72 -9.66 8.34
CA GLY A 37 -5.07 -9.67 8.93
C GLY A 37 -6.16 -9.41 7.89
N LEU A 38 -5.97 -8.38 7.06
CA LEU A 38 -6.83 -8.08 5.91
C LEU A 38 -6.02 -8.19 4.61
N PRO A 39 -6.45 -9.02 3.63
CA PRO A 39 -5.77 -9.12 2.34
C PRO A 39 -5.84 -7.82 1.54
N VAL A 40 -4.69 -7.36 1.03
CA VAL A 40 -4.56 -6.18 0.19
C VAL A 40 -3.67 -6.51 -1.00
N LEU A 41 -4.04 -6.05 -2.19
CA LEU A 41 -3.21 -6.19 -3.38
C LEU A 41 -2.13 -5.11 -3.35
N ILE A 42 -0.88 -5.51 -3.17
CA ILE A 42 0.29 -4.63 -3.22
C ILE A 42 0.72 -4.43 -4.68
N VAL A 43 0.80 -3.17 -5.11
CA VAL A 43 1.14 -2.79 -6.48
C VAL A 43 2.34 -1.84 -6.47
N PRO A 44 3.54 -2.35 -6.78
CA PRO A 44 4.72 -1.51 -6.94
C PRO A 44 4.61 -0.62 -8.19
N VAL A 45 4.99 0.65 -8.06
CA VAL A 45 5.04 1.63 -9.14
C VAL A 45 6.38 2.37 -9.09
N ARG A 46 7.00 2.54 -10.27
CA ARG A 46 8.40 2.98 -10.35
C ARG A 46 8.67 4.39 -9.86
N THR A 47 7.76 5.33 -10.14
CA THR A 47 8.01 6.76 -9.90
C THR A 47 6.89 7.43 -9.13
N LEU A 48 7.26 8.43 -8.33
CA LEU A 48 6.31 9.30 -7.64
C LEU A 48 5.35 10.00 -8.62
N THR A 49 5.83 10.42 -9.79
CA THR A 49 4.98 10.99 -10.84
C THR A 49 3.89 10.03 -11.30
N ALA A 50 4.23 8.74 -11.48
CA ALA A 50 3.24 7.74 -11.86
C ALA A 50 2.20 7.53 -10.74
N VAL A 51 2.63 7.40 -9.47
CA VAL A 51 1.70 7.28 -8.33
C VAL A 51 0.76 8.48 -8.22
N ARG A 52 1.28 9.69 -8.39
CA ARG A 52 0.49 10.94 -8.40
C ARG A 52 -0.51 11.03 -9.56
N SER A 53 -0.17 10.44 -10.70
CA SER A 53 -1.03 10.45 -11.89
C SER A 53 -2.19 9.46 -11.86
N ILE A 54 -2.25 8.58 -10.85
CA ILE A 54 -3.31 7.57 -10.73
C ILE A 54 -4.67 8.25 -10.62
N ILE A 55 -5.56 7.83 -11.52
CA ILE A 55 -6.99 8.17 -11.53
C ILE A 55 -7.73 6.85 -11.32
N PRO A 56 -8.22 6.56 -10.10
CA PRO A 56 -8.80 5.26 -9.79
C PRO A 56 -10.17 5.08 -10.46
N ASP A 57 -10.35 3.97 -11.19
CA ASP A 57 -11.67 3.50 -11.62
C ASP A 57 -12.24 2.60 -10.52
N ALA A 58 -13.19 3.13 -9.76
CA ALA A 58 -13.80 2.43 -8.63
C ALA A 58 -14.41 1.06 -9.00
N SER A 59 -15.03 0.95 -10.18
CA SER A 59 -15.67 -0.28 -10.62
C SER A 59 -14.63 -1.31 -11.04
N ALA A 60 -13.61 -0.89 -11.80
CA ALA A 60 -12.52 -1.76 -12.22
C ALA A 60 -11.68 -2.25 -11.02
N ILE A 61 -11.40 -1.37 -10.05
CA ILE A 61 -10.70 -1.73 -8.80
C ILE A 61 -11.52 -2.76 -8.03
N THR A 62 -12.83 -2.56 -7.90
CA THR A 62 -13.71 -3.53 -7.22
C THR A 62 -13.63 -4.90 -7.89
N ALA A 63 -13.70 -4.96 -9.22
CA ALA A 63 -13.62 -6.22 -9.97
C ALA A 63 -12.24 -6.91 -9.82
N VAL A 64 -11.15 -6.14 -9.84
CA VAL A 64 -9.79 -6.65 -9.59
C VAL A 64 -9.69 -7.24 -8.18
N CYS A 65 -10.16 -6.49 -7.17
CA CYS A 65 -10.15 -6.94 -5.78
C CYS A 65 -10.96 -8.22 -5.57
N GLU A 66 -12.15 -8.33 -6.17
CA GLU A 66 -12.96 -9.54 -6.11
C GLU A 66 -12.27 -10.75 -6.75
N ARG A 67 -11.63 -10.55 -7.91
CA ARG A 67 -10.90 -11.60 -8.62
C ARG A 67 -9.73 -12.14 -7.80
N PHE A 68 -8.98 -11.28 -7.12
CA PHE A 68 -7.79 -11.68 -6.35
C PHE A 68 -8.06 -11.89 -4.85
N GLY A 69 -9.31 -11.76 -4.41
CA GLY A 69 -9.66 -11.91 -2.99
C GLY A 69 -9.05 -10.83 -2.09
N ALA A 70 -8.82 -9.62 -2.61
CA ALA A 70 -8.30 -8.48 -1.87
C ALA A 70 -9.40 -7.53 -1.39
N ASN A 71 -9.15 -6.80 -0.31
CA ASN A 71 -10.05 -5.76 0.21
C ASN A 71 -9.83 -4.38 -0.43
N GLY A 72 -8.68 -4.20 -1.09
CA GLY A 72 -8.30 -2.96 -1.74
C GLY A 72 -6.95 -3.11 -2.44
N ILE A 73 -6.52 -2.02 -3.09
CA ILE A 73 -5.23 -1.92 -3.76
C ILE A 73 -4.37 -0.90 -3.00
N MET A 74 -3.20 -1.32 -2.57
CA MET A 74 -2.16 -0.46 -2.00
C MET A 74 -1.07 -0.28 -3.05
N VAL A 75 -1.01 0.91 -3.63
CA VAL A 75 0.05 1.28 -4.58
C VAL A 75 1.18 1.92 -3.81
N PHE A 76 2.43 1.60 -4.15
CA PHE A 76 3.59 2.24 -3.53
C PHE A 76 4.74 2.52 -4.51
N THR A 77 5.61 3.44 -4.12
CA THR A 77 6.93 3.66 -4.73
C THR A 77 7.96 3.93 -3.62
N THR A 78 9.25 3.67 -3.90
CA THR A 78 10.36 4.03 -2.99
C THR A 78 10.84 5.48 -3.18
N VAL A 79 10.27 6.21 -4.15
CA VAL A 79 10.56 7.64 -4.36
C VAL A 79 9.57 8.48 -3.58
N THR A 80 10.01 9.11 -2.50
CA THR A 80 9.14 9.80 -1.54
C THR A 80 9.15 11.32 -1.70
N VAL A 81 8.12 11.96 -1.15
CA VAL A 81 8.05 13.42 -0.98
C VAL A 81 8.99 13.85 0.14
N GLU A 82 9.00 13.11 1.25
CA GLU A 82 9.85 13.39 2.39
C GLU A 82 11.08 12.48 2.38
N SER A 83 12.28 13.05 2.33
CA SER A 83 13.52 12.29 2.14
C SER A 83 13.87 11.31 3.28
N PHE A 84 13.17 11.37 4.41
CA PHE A 84 13.36 10.50 5.56
C PHE A 84 12.30 9.39 5.68
N THR A 85 11.30 9.37 4.80
CA THR A 85 10.31 8.28 4.71
C THR A 85 10.84 7.18 3.79
N SER A 86 10.35 5.96 3.98
CA SER A 86 10.84 4.77 3.26
C SER A 86 10.11 4.56 1.93
N VAL A 87 8.79 4.80 1.92
CA VAL A 87 7.93 4.59 0.75
C VAL A 87 6.77 5.58 0.75
N HIS A 88 6.33 5.92 -0.45
CA HIS A 88 5.15 6.73 -0.70
C HIS A 88 4.03 5.86 -1.24
N ALA A 89 2.83 5.95 -0.65
CA ALA A 89 1.74 5.04 -0.93
C ALA A 89 0.37 5.72 -1.08
N ARG A 90 -0.51 5.04 -1.81
CA ARG A 90 -1.94 5.36 -1.94
C ARG A 90 -2.77 4.10 -1.75
N MET A 91 -3.94 4.22 -1.12
CA MET A 91 -4.81 3.08 -0.81
C MET A 91 -6.22 3.31 -1.35
N PHE A 92 -6.69 2.37 -2.18
CA PHE A 92 -8.01 2.40 -2.80
C PHE A 92 -8.86 1.22 -2.34
N ALA A 93 -10.05 1.48 -1.79
CA ALA A 93 -10.96 0.46 -1.25
C ALA A 93 -12.45 0.72 -1.60
N PRO A 94 -12.79 0.90 -2.89
CA PRO A 94 -14.14 1.32 -3.30
C PRO A 94 -15.24 0.36 -2.84
N LYS A 95 -14.92 -0.94 -2.66
CA LYS A 95 -15.85 -1.97 -2.15
C LYS A 95 -16.49 -1.63 -0.80
N ILE A 96 -15.78 -0.88 0.06
CA ILE A 96 -16.29 -0.45 1.38
C ILE A 96 -16.76 1.01 1.38
N GLY A 97 -16.95 1.61 0.20
CA GLY A 97 -17.39 2.99 0.05
C GLY A 97 -16.29 4.04 0.19
N ILE A 98 -15.02 3.62 0.29
CA ILE A 98 -13.87 4.52 0.41
C ILE A 98 -13.12 4.52 -0.92
N LEU A 99 -13.24 5.61 -1.70
CA LEU A 99 -12.52 5.71 -2.96
C LEU A 99 -11.00 5.70 -2.71
N GLU A 100 -10.54 6.57 -1.81
CA GLU A 100 -9.15 6.67 -1.38
C GLU A 100 -9.09 6.96 0.13
N ASP A 101 -8.26 6.21 0.85
CA ASP A 101 -8.07 6.35 2.30
C ASP A 101 -6.77 7.13 2.59
N PRO A 102 -6.78 8.17 3.43
CA PRO A 102 -5.59 8.97 3.71
C PRO A 102 -4.50 8.26 4.54
N ALA A 103 -4.88 7.27 5.35
CA ALA A 103 -3.94 6.56 6.22
C ALA A 103 -4.47 5.16 6.57
N THR A 104 -3.91 4.11 5.98
CA THR A 104 -4.45 2.75 6.11
C THR A 104 -3.51 1.82 6.84
N GLY A 105 -3.62 1.74 8.17
CA GLY A 105 -2.71 0.96 9.01
C GLY A 105 -2.63 -0.53 8.64
N SER A 106 -3.76 -1.17 8.30
CA SER A 106 -3.80 -2.59 7.89
C SER A 106 -3.03 -2.83 6.58
N ALA A 107 -3.24 -1.97 5.57
CA ALA A 107 -2.53 -2.05 4.30
C ALA A 107 -1.04 -1.71 4.44
N ALA A 108 -0.70 -0.75 5.30
CA ALA A 108 0.68 -0.40 5.62
C ALA A 108 1.42 -1.59 6.27
N GLY A 109 0.77 -2.32 7.18
CA GLY A 109 1.34 -3.55 7.76
C GLY A 109 1.64 -4.61 6.69
N ALA A 110 0.70 -4.87 5.79
CA ALA A 110 0.90 -5.77 4.66
C ALA A 110 2.02 -5.31 3.72
N LEU A 111 2.09 -4.00 3.43
CA LEU A 111 3.17 -3.41 2.66
C LEU A 111 4.54 -3.58 3.34
N GLY A 112 4.63 -3.37 4.66
CA GLY A 112 5.87 -3.57 5.40
C GLY A 112 6.38 -5.01 5.29
N ALA A 113 5.49 -5.99 5.45
CA ALA A 113 5.82 -7.40 5.28
C ALA A 113 6.30 -7.70 3.84
N TYR A 114 5.64 -7.13 2.83
CA TYR A 114 6.04 -7.25 1.43
C TYR A 114 7.46 -6.68 1.20
N LEU A 115 7.74 -5.48 1.72
CA LEU A 115 9.04 -4.81 1.53
C LEU A 115 10.19 -5.60 2.15
N VAL A 116 9.99 -6.17 3.35
CA VAL A 116 10.99 -7.02 4.02
C VAL A 116 11.18 -8.33 3.28
N HIS A 117 10.09 -9.00 2.92
CA HIS A 117 10.16 -10.28 2.22
C HIS A 117 10.94 -10.21 0.90
N HIS A 118 10.78 -9.10 0.16
CA HIS A 118 11.45 -8.87 -1.11
C HIS A 118 12.80 -8.15 -0.99
N GLY A 119 13.27 -7.83 0.22
CA GLY A 119 14.53 -7.12 0.43
C GLY A 119 14.57 -5.73 -0.22
N ILE A 120 13.42 -5.06 -0.31
CA ILE A 120 13.28 -3.74 -0.97
C ILE A 120 13.85 -2.63 -0.08
N VAL A 121 13.87 -2.87 1.23
CA VAL A 121 14.50 -2.02 2.25
C VAL A 121 15.67 -2.77 2.89
N GLU A 122 16.52 -2.07 3.62
CA GLU A 122 17.58 -2.71 4.41
C GLU A 122 16.95 -3.54 5.55
N VAL A 123 17.10 -4.86 5.48
CA VAL A 123 16.47 -5.81 6.41
C VAL A 123 17.40 -6.12 7.58
N GLY A 124 16.88 -5.97 8.80
CA GLY A 124 17.51 -6.44 10.03
C GLY A 124 16.55 -7.25 10.91
N PRO A 125 16.97 -7.68 12.12
CA PRO A 125 16.13 -8.41 13.06
C PRO A 125 14.82 -7.67 13.40
N THR A 126 14.92 -6.34 13.43
CA THR A 126 13.79 -5.42 13.46
C THR A 126 14.01 -4.39 12.37
N THR A 127 13.03 -4.25 11.48
CA THR A 127 13.08 -3.32 10.35
C THR A 127 11.98 -2.28 10.51
N ASP A 128 12.37 -1.01 10.62
CA ASP A 128 11.44 0.12 10.71
C ASP A 128 11.21 0.73 9.32
N ILE A 129 9.95 0.87 8.93
CA ILE A 129 9.52 1.38 7.63
C ILE A 129 8.54 2.51 7.89
N LEU A 130 8.86 3.70 7.36
CA LEU A 130 7.98 4.87 7.47
C LEU A 130 7.24 5.06 6.14
N VAL A 131 5.94 4.78 6.14
CA VAL A 131 5.06 4.94 4.98
C VAL A 131 4.44 6.32 5.02
N GLU A 132 4.60 7.10 3.94
CA GLU A 132 3.83 8.33 3.73
C GLU A 132 2.63 8.05 2.83
N GLN A 133 1.45 8.56 3.22
CA GLN A 133 0.17 8.29 2.54
C GLN A 133 -0.74 9.52 2.57
N GLY A 134 -1.64 9.64 1.59
CA GLY A 134 -2.72 10.64 1.59
C GLY A 134 -2.32 12.02 1.07
N TYR A 135 -1.15 12.14 0.43
CA TYR A 135 -0.63 13.42 -0.08
C TYR A 135 -1.46 13.91 -1.28
N GLU A 136 -1.93 13.00 -2.12
CA GLU A 136 -2.72 13.31 -3.33
C GLU A 136 -4.15 13.78 -3.03
N ILE A 137 -4.60 13.63 -1.78
CA ILE A 137 -5.92 14.05 -1.31
C ILE A 137 -5.83 15.06 -0.15
N ASP A 138 -4.70 15.78 -0.03
CA ASP A 138 -4.44 16.83 0.96
C ASP A 138 -4.61 16.40 2.42
N ARG A 139 -4.33 15.13 2.72
CA ARG A 139 -4.40 14.54 4.07
C ARG A 139 -3.12 13.75 4.39
N PRO A 140 -1.94 14.40 4.34
CA PRO A 140 -0.66 13.74 4.51
C PRO A 140 -0.57 13.09 5.89
N SER A 141 -0.23 11.81 5.88
CA SER A 141 -0.10 10.97 7.07
C SER A 141 1.19 10.15 7.00
N ARG A 142 1.73 9.83 8.18
CA ARG A 142 2.92 9.00 8.32
C ARG A 142 2.60 7.81 9.21
N ILE A 143 2.85 6.61 8.69
CA ILE A 143 2.57 5.35 9.38
C ILE A 143 3.90 4.64 9.59
N LEU A 144 4.25 4.39 10.85
CA LEU A 144 5.41 3.58 11.21
C LEU A 144 4.99 2.11 11.21
N VAL A 145 5.69 1.31 10.42
CA VAL A 145 5.55 -0.15 10.38
C VAL A 145 6.85 -0.74 10.86
N GLN A 146 6.79 -1.57 11.90
CA GLN A 146 7.93 -2.30 12.41
C GLN A 146 7.73 -3.79 12.12
N VAL A 147 8.68 -4.39 11.42
CA VAL A 147 8.66 -5.81 11.04
C VAL A 147 9.77 -6.53 11.77
N GLU A 148 9.42 -7.55 12.54
CA GLU A 148 10.35 -8.42 13.24
C GLU A 148 10.62 -9.66 12.37
N SER A 149 11.89 -10.01 12.19
CA SER A 149 12.33 -11.14 11.36
C SER A 149 13.38 -11.98 12.07
N ASP A 150 13.30 -13.30 11.88
CA ASP A 150 14.30 -14.27 12.33
C ASP A 150 14.57 -15.27 11.20
N ASN A 151 15.85 -15.46 10.84
CA ASN A 151 16.27 -16.33 9.72
C ASN A 151 15.45 -16.12 8.44
N ASP A 152 15.32 -14.87 7.98
CA ASP A 152 14.55 -14.46 6.80
C ASP A 152 13.03 -14.75 6.87
N ALA A 153 12.51 -15.16 8.03
CA ALA A 153 11.09 -15.36 8.27
C ALA A 153 10.52 -14.25 9.14
N ILE A 154 9.43 -13.63 8.66
CA ILE A 154 8.69 -12.58 9.40
C ILE A 154 7.99 -13.21 10.61
N GLN A 155 8.29 -12.69 11.80
CA GLN A 155 7.73 -13.14 13.08
C GLN A 155 6.58 -12.24 13.56
N GLY A 156 6.61 -10.96 13.20
CA GLY A 156 5.63 -9.99 13.68
C GLY A 156 5.62 -8.70 12.88
N VAL A 157 4.45 -8.07 12.84
CA VAL A 157 4.26 -6.75 12.23
C VAL A 157 3.51 -5.88 13.23
N LYS A 158 4.08 -4.72 13.55
CA LYS A 158 3.49 -3.69 14.40
C LYS A 158 3.28 -2.43 13.59
N VAL A 159 2.15 -1.78 13.79
CA VAL A 159 1.79 -0.53 13.10
C VAL A 159 1.52 0.55 14.14
N GLY A 160 2.10 1.71 13.96
CA GLY A 160 1.97 2.84 14.86
C GLY A 160 2.08 4.18 14.14
N GLY A 161 1.81 5.26 14.87
CA GLY A 161 1.86 6.62 14.36
C GLY A 161 1.50 7.62 15.44
N HIS A 162 1.84 8.88 15.20
CA HIS A 162 1.43 9.97 16.07
C HIS A 162 0.03 10.44 15.68
N CYS A 163 -0.78 10.80 16.68
CA CYS A 163 -2.11 11.36 16.49
C CYS A 163 -2.21 12.72 17.19
N VAL A 164 -3.06 13.60 16.65
CA VAL A 164 -3.39 14.88 17.26
C VAL A 164 -4.89 14.92 17.54
N MET A 165 -5.27 15.31 18.75
CA MET A 165 -6.67 15.50 19.11
C MET A 165 -7.23 16.72 18.38
N VAL A 166 -8.26 16.52 17.56
CA VAL A 166 -8.90 17.61 16.79
C VAL A 166 -10.18 18.09 17.47
N VAL A 167 -10.99 17.18 18.00
CA VAL A 167 -12.25 17.47 18.68
C VAL A 167 -12.43 16.51 19.85
N GLU A 168 -12.96 17.03 20.95
CA GLU A 168 -13.49 16.27 22.08
C GLU A 168 -14.94 16.70 22.31
N GLY A 169 -15.82 15.76 22.67
CA GLY A 169 -17.24 16.06 22.89
C GLY A 169 -17.97 14.99 23.70
N THR A 170 -19.18 15.32 24.16
CA THR A 170 -20.06 14.40 24.91
C THR A 170 -21.36 14.19 24.15
N LEU A 171 -21.75 12.93 23.93
CA LEU A 171 -23.04 12.56 23.33
C LEU A 171 -24.07 12.27 24.44
N ARG A 172 -25.26 12.86 24.34
CA ARG A 172 -26.40 12.62 25.26
C ARG A 172 -27.62 12.20 24.47
N PHE A 173 -28.41 11.29 25.03
CA PHE A 173 -29.62 10.72 24.44
C PHE A 173 -30.84 11.11 25.27
#